data_AF-A0A6N4TI86-F1
#
_entry.id   AF-A0A6N4TI86-F1
#
_cell.length_a   1.000
_cell.length_b   1.000
_cell.length_c   1.000
_cell.angle_alpha   90.00
_cell.angle_beta   90.00
_cell.angle_gamma   90.00
#
_symmetry.space_group_name_H-M   'P 1'
#
loop_
_entity.id
_entity.type
_entity.pdbx_description
1 polymer ?
#
loop_
_entity_poly.entity_id
_entity_poly.type
_entity_poly.pdbx_seq_one_letter_code
_entity_poly.pdbx_strand_id
1 'polypeptide(L)'
;MKAKLGKVMTLFLVTGLLFGCKAKSQNITKVNTEEVSVSIMEPAKLTEKESFYLNASGDNLLAYDAKFKEDIRSLTFNLYKYTDKHWEKIDKGNIPLDNTGDAWIVVSEHLSDFKICVKRGNSMISQQKDPLKPLWEEGYTADTDVVQKYTIEKDKEFPVVAYRRFHVDDTSERKAYLNDFQNTENIKADKNDEYFMLTFIFE
;
A
#
# COMPACT_ATOMS: atom_id res chain seq x y z
N MET A 1 16.60 76.62 -27.29
CA MET A 1 17.86 77.37 -27.02
C MET A 1 18.56 76.67 -25.85
N LYS A 2 19.78 76.12 -25.85
CA LYS A 2 21.01 76.10 -26.67
C LYS A 2 21.56 74.64 -26.59
N ALA A 3 21.93 73.95 -27.69
CA ALA A 3 23.29 73.77 -28.25
C ALA A 3 24.36 73.35 -27.21
N LYS A 4 25.32 72.44 -27.41
CA LYS A 4 25.90 71.64 -28.53
C LYS A 4 26.91 70.66 -27.86
N LEU A 5 27.02 69.39 -28.27
CA LEU A 5 28.06 68.83 -29.19
C LEU A 5 29.49 68.65 -28.62
N GLY A 6 30.00 67.43 -28.67
CA GLY A 6 31.43 67.07 -28.49
C GLY A 6 31.64 65.57 -28.24
N LYS A 7 31.47 64.68 -29.22
CA LYS A 7 32.49 64.12 -30.16
C LYS A 7 33.50 63.18 -29.46
N VAL A 8 33.52 61.89 -29.83
CA VAL A 8 34.64 61.16 -30.48
C VAL A 8 34.36 59.64 -30.45
N MET A 9 34.45 59.03 -31.63
CA MET A 9 34.42 57.59 -31.91
C MET A 9 35.52 56.83 -31.15
N THR A 10 35.29 55.57 -30.79
CA THR A 10 36.21 54.49 -31.20
C THR A 10 35.42 53.19 -31.35
N LEU A 11 35.50 52.65 -32.56
CA LEU A 11 35.03 51.36 -33.01
C LEU A 11 36.09 50.31 -32.60
N PHE A 12 35.73 49.27 -31.86
CA PHE A 12 36.52 48.03 -31.80
C PHE A 12 35.66 46.89 -32.32
N LEU A 13 35.93 46.53 -33.57
CA LEU A 13 35.49 45.30 -34.21
C LEU A 13 36.50 44.23 -33.79
N VAL A 14 36.06 43.22 -33.04
CA VAL A 14 36.77 41.93 -32.99
C VAL A 14 35.75 40.84 -33.29
N THR A 15 35.82 40.36 -34.52
CA THR A 15 35.26 39.11 -35.00
C THR A 15 35.92 37.94 -34.25
N GLY A 16 35.10 37.08 -33.65
CA GLY A 16 35.53 35.81 -33.06
C GLY A 16 34.48 34.74 -33.33
N LEU A 17 34.85 33.76 -34.14
CA LEU A 17 34.04 32.64 -34.64
C LEU A 17 33.33 31.83 -33.53
N LEU A 18 32.13 31.38 -33.90
CA LEU A 18 31.52 30.06 -33.66
C LEU A 18 32.29 29.11 -32.72
N PHE A 19 31.65 28.67 -31.64
CA PHE A 19 31.45 27.24 -31.33
C PHE A 19 30.36 27.11 -30.26
N GLY A 20 29.35 26.29 -30.55
CA GLY A 20 28.19 26.09 -29.70
C GLY A 20 28.54 25.58 -28.30
N CYS A 21 28.09 26.29 -27.28
CA CYS A 21 27.87 25.68 -25.98
C CYS A 21 26.50 25.01 -25.99
N LYS A 22 26.56 23.70 -26.21
CA LYS A 22 25.51 22.72 -25.90
C LYS A 22 24.83 23.11 -24.59
N ALA A 23 23.49 23.17 -24.62
CA ALA A 23 22.71 23.06 -23.41
C ALA A 23 23.26 21.89 -22.59
N LYS A 24 23.68 22.17 -21.36
CA LYS A 24 24.07 21.15 -20.40
C LYS A 24 22.79 20.38 -20.09
N SER A 25 22.53 19.37 -20.91
CA SER A 25 21.61 18.29 -20.60
C SER A 25 22.03 17.81 -19.22
N GLN A 26 21.20 18.11 -18.23
CA GLN A 26 21.23 17.37 -16.98
C GLN A 26 20.98 15.94 -17.42
N ASN A 27 22.00 15.09 -17.26
CA ASN A 27 21.80 13.66 -17.22
C ASN A 27 20.77 13.45 -16.12
N ILE A 28 19.51 13.26 -16.53
CA ILE A 28 18.56 12.52 -15.74
C ILE A 28 19.23 11.16 -15.62
N THR A 29 19.86 10.92 -14.47
CA THR A 29 20.29 9.60 -14.06
C THR A 29 19.08 8.73 -14.29
N LYS A 30 19.15 7.90 -15.33
CA LYS A 30 18.13 6.91 -15.65
C LYS A 30 18.04 6.09 -14.37
N VAL A 31 17.02 6.36 -13.56
CA VAL A 31 16.68 5.50 -12.44
C VAL A 31 16.56 4.13 -13.09
N ASN A 32 17.44 3.21 -12.72
CA ASN A 32 17.22 1.81 -13.02
C ASN A 32 15.95 1.45 -12.25
N THR A 33 14.79 1.72 -12.84
CA THR A 33 13.59 0.95 -12.56
C THR A 33 13.99 -0.45 -12.98
N GLU A 34 14.44 -1.25 -12.01
CA GLU A 34 14.49 -2.69 -12.17
C GLU A 34 13.13 -3.09 -12.73
N GLU A 35 13.13 -3.50 -14.00
CA GLU A 35 11.92 -3.93 -14.66
C GLU A 35 11.41 -5.15 -13.88
N VAL A 36 10.29 -4.96 -13.19
CA VAL A 36 9.76 -5.96 -12.27
C VAL A 36 9.35 -7.18 -13.09
N SER A 37 10.06 -8.29 -12.91
CA SER A 37 9.89 -9.49 -13.75
C SER A 37 8.59 -10.26 -13.48
N VAL A 38 7.96 -10.00 -12.32
CA VAL A 38 6.65 -10.49 -11.88
C VAL A 38 5.98 -9.47 -10.97
N SER A 39 4.66 -9.28 -11.09
CA SER A 39 3.92 -8.43 -10.14
C SER A 39 4.07 -8.97 -8.71
N ILE A 40 4.31 -8.11 -7.74
CA ILE A 40 4.69 -8.51 -6.38
C ILE A 40 4.11 -7.58 -5.32
N MET A 41 3.74 -8.14 -4.17
CA MET A 41 3.40 -7.39 -2.97
C MET A 41 4.32 -7.82 -1.83
N GLU A 42 4.92 -6.85 -1.14
CA GLU A 42 5.80 -7.11 0.01
C GLU A 42 5.69 -5.96 1.04
N PRO A 43 6.01 -6.20 2.33
CA PRO A 43 6.04 -5.17 3.35
C PRO A 43 6.88 -3.96 2.90
N ALA A 44 6.33 -2.77 3.13
CA ALA A 44 6.96 -1.55 2.68
C ALA A 44 8.22 -1.22 3.47
N LYS A 45 9.23 -0.69 2.77
CA LYS A 45 10.37 -0.01 3.41
C LYS A 45 9.97 1.42 3.73
N LEU A 46 9.73 1.70 5.01
CA LEU A 46 9.04 2.91 5.46
C LEU A 46 9.77 4.23 5.14
N THR A 47 11.09 4.22 4.98
CA THR A 47 11.95 5.42 4.95
C THR A 47 11.67 6.44 3.83
N GLU A 48 11.04 6.05 2.72
CA GLU A 48 10.72 6.97 1.61
C GLU A 48 9.24 7.39 1.57
N LYS A 49 8.39 6.73 2.37
CA LYS A 49 6.92 6.77 2.27
C LYS A 49 6.27 7.06 3.61
N GLU A 50 7.09 7.34 4.62
CA GLU A 50 6.71 7.70 6.00
C GLU A 50 5.57 8.70 6.07
N SER A 51 5.59 9.79 5.28
CA SER A 51 4.49 10.77 5.33
C SER A 51 3.15 10.19 4.89
N PHE A 52 3.12 9.26 3.94
CA PHE A 52 1.87 8.57 3.56
C PHE A 52 1.43 7.61 4.67
N TYR A 53 2.34 6.79 5.18
CA TYR A 53 2.03 5.81 6.22
C TYR A 53 1.62 6.46 7.55
N LEU A 54 2.23 7.59 7.93
CA LEU A 54 1.84 8.39 9.09
C LEU A 54 0.48 9.06 8.90
N ASN A 55 0.19 9.56 7.69
CA ASN A 55 -1.11 10.19 7.39
C ASN A 55 -2.26 9.17 7.27
N ALA A 56 -1.96 7.90 6.99
CA ALA A 56 -2.95 6.83 6.95
C ALA A 56 -3.67 6.64 8.30
N SER A 57 -3.16 7.22 9.40
CA SER A 57 -3.78 7.42 10.73
C SER A 57 -4.48 6.20 11.32
N GLY A 58 -3.92 5.63 12.39
CA GLY A 58 -4.50 4.50 13.11
C GLY A 58 -3.44 3.78 13.92
N ASP A 59 -3.86 3.03 14.93
CA ASP A 59 -2.99 2.13 15.68
C ASP A 59 -2.84 0.80 14.91
N ASN A 60 -1.68 0.15 15.01
CA ASN A 60 -1.39 -1.18 14.45
C ASN A 60 -1.74 -1.32 12.95
N LEU A 61 -1.02 -0.58 12.11
CA LEU A 61 -1.18 -0.60 10.65
C LEU A 61 -0.05 -1.38 9.97
N LEU A 62 -0.41 -2.17 8.96
CA LEU A 62 0.51 -2.90 8.08
C LEU A 62 0.64 -2.14 6.76
N ALA A 63 1.88 -1.90 6.33
CA ALA A 63 2.19 -1.19 5.10
C ALA A 63 2.81 -2.14 4.07
N TYR A 64 2.31 -2.06 2.83
CA TYR A 64 2.74 -2.88 1.70
C TYR A 64 3.09 -2.01 0.49
N ASP A 65 4.08 -2.47 -0.25
CA ASP A 65 4.40 -2.02 -1.60
C ASP A 65 3.94 -3.07 -2.60
N ALA A 66 3.12 -2.67 -3.55
CA ALA A 66 2.69 -3.49 -4.68
C ALA A 66 3.28 -2.95 -5.98
N LYS A 67 4.10 -3.76 -6.64
CA LYS A 67 4.70 -3.46 -7.94
C LYS A 67 4.07 -4.32 -9.01
N PHE A 68 3.80 -3.75 -10.17
CA PHE A 68 3.03 -4.43 -11.21
C PHE A 68 3.84 -4.55 -12.48
N LYS A 69 3.92 -5.77 -13.02
CA LYS A 69 4.32 -6.03 -14.39
C LYS A 69 3.13 -6.00 -15.35
N GLU A 70 2.00 -6.48 -14.86
CA GLU A 70 0.76 -6.58 -15.61
C GLU A 70 -0.07 -5.30 -15.47
N ASP A 71 -1.03 -5.12 -16.39
CA ASP A 71 -1.98 -4.02 -16.30
C ASP A 71 -3.03 -4.33 -15.21
N ILE A 72 -2.78 -3.81 -14.01
CA ILE A 72 -3.68 -3.82 -12.86
C ILE A 72 -4.31 -2.44 -12.72
N ARG A 73 -5.63 -2.41 -12.66
CA ARG A 73 -6.54 -1.25 -12.65
C ARG A 73 -7.36 -1.13 -11.38
N SER A 74 -7.47 -2.17 -10.56
CA SER A 74 -8.13 -2.08 -9.27
C SER A 74 -7.58 -3.07 -8.24
N LEU A 75 -7.83 -2.75 -6.97
CA LEU A 75 -7.67 -3.64 -5.84
C LEU A 75 -9.05 -3.87 -5.24
N THR A 76 -9.53 -5.11 -5.31
CA THR A 76 -10.69 -5.55 -4.53
C THR A 76 -10.20 -6.12 -3.20
N PHE A 77 -10.82 -5.72 -2.09
CA PHE A 77 -10.65 -6.39 -0.80
C PHE A 77 -11.93 -7.09 -0.39
N ASN A 78 -11.78 -8.23 0.28
CA ASN A 78 -12.89 -8.89 0.98
C ASN A 78 -12.50 -9.11 2.44
N LEU A 79 -13.45 -8.85 3.34
CA LEU A 79 -13.31 -9.17 4.75
C LEU A 79 -14.24 -10.33 5.08
N TYR A 80 -13.68 -11.39 5.66
CA TYR A 80 -14.41 -12.57 6.08
C TYR A 80 -14.43 -12.69 7.60
N LYS A 81 -15.52 -13.25 8.13
CA LYS A 81 -15.62 -13.79 9.49
C LYS A 81 -15.78 -15.30 9.40
N TYR A 82 -15.09 -16.04 10.26
CA TYR A 82 -15.32 -17.47 10.36
C TYR A 82 -16.54 -17.75 11.24
N THR A 83 -17.57 -18.38 10.68
CA THR A 83 -18.82 -18.75 11.36
C THR A 83 -19.19 -20.17 10.91
N ASP A 84 -19.71 -20.99 11.82
CA ASP A 84 -20.22 -22.34 11.51
C ASP A 84 -19.34 -23.16 10.54
N LYS A 85 -18.04 -23.19 10.81
CA LYS A 85 -17.01 -23.91 10.04
C LYS A 85 -16.76 -23.44 8.60
N HIS A 86 -17.17 -22.23 8.25
CA HIS A 86 -16.93 -21.65 6.94
C HIS A 86 -16.60 -20.14 7.03
N TRP A 87 -16.05 -19.60 5.94
CA TRP A 87 -15.79 -18.17 5.82
C TRP A 87 -17.03 -17.46 5.25
N GLU A 88 -17.60 -16.56 6.04
CA GLU A 88 -18.69 -15.67 5.64
C GLU A 88 -18.11 -14.31 5.26
N LYS A 89 -18.43 -13.82 4.05
CA LYS A 89 -17.99 -12.49 3.60
C LYS A 89 -18.85 -11.42 4.26
N ILE A 90 -18.24 -10.63 5.14
CA ILE A 90 -18.91 -9.59 5.93
C ILE A 90 -18.65 -8.17 5.43
N ASP A 91 -17.69 -8.00 4.52
CA ASP A 91 -17.45 -6.74 3.82
C ASP A 91 -16.73 -6.95 2.49
N LYS A 92 -16.85 -5.95 1.60
CA LYS A 92 -16.09 -5.87 0.36
C LYS A 92 -15.96 -4.43 -0.10
N GLY A 93 -14.86 -4.14 -0.77
CA GLY A 93 -14.69 -2.88 -1.49
C GLY A 93 -13.80 -3.06 -2.71
N ASN A 94 -13.97 -2.17 -3.68
CA ASN A 94 -13.12 -2.08 -4.86
C ASN A 94 -12.49 -0.68 -4.88
N ILE A 95 -11.18 -0.64 -5.05
CA ILE A 95 -10.38 0.58 -5.06
C ILE A 95 -9.75 0.70 -6.44
N PRO A 96 -10.18 1.68 -7.27
CA PRO A 96 -9.53 1.96 -8.54
C PRO A 96 -8.06 2.33 -8.35
N LEU A 97 -7.20 1.76 -9.20
CA LEU A 97 -5.77 2.01 -9.25
C LEU A 97 -5.44 2.68 -10.58
N ASP A 98 -5.03 3.96 -10.54
CA ASP A 98 -4.65 4.73 -11.72
C ASP A 98 -3.52 4.09 -12.53
N ASN A 99 -3.40 4.49 -13.79
CA ASN A 99 -2.74 3.69 -14.83
C ASN A 99 -1.20 3.57 -14.77
N THR A 100 -0.52 4.10 -13.74
CA THR A 100 0.95 4.15 -13.72
C THR A 100 1.56 3.96 -12.34
N GLY A 101 2.59 3.12 -12.26
CA GLY A 101 3.49 2.99 -11.11
C GLY A 101 3.04 1.97 -10.07
N ASP A 102 3.80 1.92 -8.97
CA ASP A 102 3.56 1.08 -7.80
C ASP A 102 2.37 1.61 -6.98
N ALA A 103 1.66 0.70 -6.30
CA ALA A 103 0.65 1.06 -5.31
C ALA A 103 1.23 0.90 -3.89
N TRP A 104 0.88 1.83 -3.01
CA TRP A 104 1.20 1.78 -1.58
C TRP A 104 -0.09 1.49 -0.85
N ILE A 105 -0.11 0.43 -0.06
CA ILE A 105 -1.30 -0.08 0.60
C ILE A 105 -1.03 -0.06 2.11
N VAL A 106 -1.98 0.44 2.87
CA VAL A 106 -1.99 0.40 4.33
C VAL A 106 -3.27 -0.28 4.75
N VAL A 107 -3.19 -1.24 5.65
CA VAL A 107 -4.35 -1.93 6.23
C VAL A 107 -4.22 -2.08 7.73
N SER A 108 -5.34 -2.16 8.42
CA SER A 108 -5.35 -2.54 9.84
C SER A 108 -4.78 -3.95 10.02
N GLU A 109 -3.87 -4.11 10.98
CA GLU A 109 -3.52 -5.42 11.53
C GLU A 109 -4.70 -6.02 12.29
N HIS A 110 -5.43 -5.18 13.03
CA HIS A 110 -6.60 -5.59 13.80
C HIS A 110 -7.86 -5.48 12.93
N LEU A 111 -8.38 -6.61 12.46
CA LEU A 111 -9.50 -6.64 11.52
C LEU A 111 -10.88 -6.34 12.15
N SER A 112 -10.97 -6.23 13.48
CA SER A 112 -12.20 -5.79 14.15
C SER A 112 -12.51 -4.31 13.95
N ASP A 113 -11.50 -3.50 13.62
CA ASP A 113 -11.63 -2.09 13.20
C ASP A 113 -10.90 -1.91 11.86
N PHE A 114 -11.52 -2.45 10.82
CA PHE A 114 -10.90 -2.54 9.51
C PHE A 114 -10.81 -1.15 8.84
N LYS A 115 -9.58 -0.80 8.46
CA LYS A 115 -9.26 0.35 7.63
C LYS A 115 -8.32 -0.10 6.52
N ILE A 116 -8.50 0.46 5.34
CA ILE A 116 -7.59 0.32 4.20
C ILE A 116 -7.38 1.70 3.56
N CYS A 117 -6.13 2.04 3.29
CA CYS A 117 -5.74 3.21 2.53
C CYS A 117 -4.82 2.78 1.40
N VAL A 118 -5.13 3.20 0.18
CA VAL A 118 -4.35 2.87 -1.00
C VAL A 118 -3.99 4.16 -1.71
N LYS A 119 -2.72 4.29 -2.06
CA LYS A 119 -2.19 5.38 -2.87
C LYS A 119 -1.51 4.83 -4.11
N ARG A 120 -1.84 5.39 -5.27
CA ARG A 120 -1.11 5.17 -6.52
C ARG A 120 -1.06 6.49 -7.30
N GLY A 121 0.15 6.94 -7.62
CA GLY A 121 0.34 8.27 -8.22
C GLY A 121 -0.20 9.39 -7.34
N ASN A 122 -1.07 10.23 -7.91
CA ASN A 122 -1.70 11.35 -7.20
C ASN A 122 -3.03 10.97 -6.52
N SER A 123 -3.53 9.76 -6.74
CA SER A 123 -4.79 9.29 -6.17
C SER A 123 -4.54 8.58 -4.85
N MET A 124 -5.32 8.96 -3.83
CA MET A 124 -5.34 8.33 -2.52
C MET A 124 -6.80 8.06 -2.14
N ILE A 125 -7.11 6.79 -1.86
CA ILE A 125 -8.44 6.34 -1.48
C ILE A 125 -8.34 5.65 -0.14
N SER A 126 -9.18 6.06 0.81
CA SER A 126 -9.30 5.42 2.11
C SER A 126 -10.71 4.86 2.26
N GLN A 127 -10.83 3.62 2.72
CA GLN A 127 -12.06 3.01 3.15
C GLN A 127 -11.90 2.56 4.60
N GLN A 128 -12.90 2.82 5.42
CA GLN A 128 -12.93 2.42 6.81
C GLN A 128 -14.32 1.87 7.10
N LYS A 129 -14.36 0.80 7.89
CA LYS A 129 -15.61 0.25 8.42
C LYS A 129 -15.81 0.74 9.84
N ASP A 130 -17.07 0.87 10.25
CA ASP A 130 -17.38 0.98 11.68
C ASP A 130 -16.82 -0.25 12.42
N PRO A 131 -16.22 -0.07 13.61
CA PRO A 131 -15.68 -1.18 14.38
C PRO A 131 -16.75 -2.25 14.62
N LEU A 132 -16.46 -3.49 14.25
CA LEU A 132 -17.36 -4.63 14.51
C LEU A 132 -17.56 -4.85 16.01
N LYS A 133 -16.53 -4.51 16.79
CA LYS A 133 -16.49 -4.46 18.25
C LYS A 133 -15.55 -3.34 18.70
N PRO A 134 -15.68 -2.85 19.95
CA PRO A 134 -14.70 -1.92 20.51
C PRO A 134 -13.29 -2.49 20.39
N LEU A 135 -12.34 -1.67 19.92
CA LEU A 135 -10.92 -2.00 19.78
C LEU A 135 -10.33 -2.61 21.06
N TRP A 136 -10.82 -2.17 22.21
CA TRP A 136 -10.37 -2.56 23.54
C TRP A 136 -11.59 -2.94 24.39
N GLU A 137 -12.11 -4.15 24.19
CA GLU A 137 -12.99 -4.76 25.18
C GLU A 137 -12.10 -5.35 26.28
N GLU A 138 -12.35 -4.94 27.53
CA GLU A 138 -11.61 -5.44 28.68
C GLU A 138 -11.65 -6.98 28.70
N GLY A 139 -10.49 -7.62 28.85
CA GLY A 139 -10.38 -9.08 28.87
C GLY A 139 -10.17 -9.75 27.51
N TYR A 140 -10.01 -9.01 26.41
CA TYR A 140 -9.67 -9.58 25.10
C TYR A 140 -8.30 -9.15 24.60
N THR A 141 -7.65 -10.05 23.86
CA THR A 141 -6.40 -9.82 23.13
C THR A 141 -6.51 -10.45 21.73
N ALA A 142 -5.45 -10.33 20.93
CA ALA A 142 -5.42 -10.87 19.58
C ALA A 142 -4.05 -11.42 19.17
N ASP A 143 -4.08 -12.28 18.15
CA ASP A 143 -2.91 -12.71 17.39
C ASP A 143 -3.17 -12.54 15.88
N THR A 144 -2.07 -12.35 15.14
CA THR A 144 -2.09 -12.07 13.70
C THR A 144 -1.05 -12.88 12.95
N ASP A 145 -1.40 -13.25 11.72
CA ASP A 145 -0.48 -13.74 10.69
C ASP A 145 -0.67 -12.89 9.43
N VAL A 146 0.44 -12.46 8.83
CA VAL A 146 0.44 -11.40 7.82
C VAL A 146 1.35 -11.75 6.66
N VAL A 147 0.94 -11.36 5.45
CA VAL A 147 1.64 -11.73 4.23
C VAL A 147 3.02 -11.07 4.17
N GLN A 148 4.08 -11.86 4.07
CA GLN A 148 5.45 -11.32 4.01
C GLN A 148 5.92 -11.03 2.58
N LYS A 149 5.43 -11.80 1.61
CA LYS A 149 5.73 -11.61 0.19
C LYS A 149 4.75 -12.44 -0.62
N TYR A 150 4.22 -11.86 -1.67
CA TYR A 150 3.29 -12.55 -2.57
C TYR A 150 3.56 -12.18 -4.02
N THR A 151 3.66 -13.18 -4.89
CA THR A 151 3.63 -12.97 -6.34
C THR A 151 2.18 -12.73 -6.74
N ILE A 152 1.88 -11.53 -7.20
CA ILE A 152 0.53 -11.14 -7.58
C ILE A 152 0.14 -11.88 -8.87
N GLU A 153 -0.83 -12.78 -8.74
CA GLU A 153 -1.55 -13.36 -9.87
C GLU A 153 -2.82 -12.54 -10.11
N LYS A 154 -2.96 -11.97 -11.31
CA LYS A 154 -4.15 -11.19 -11.67
C LYS A 154 -5.43 -12.03 -11.53
N ASP A 155 -6.49 -11.37 -11.06
CA ASP A 155 -7.82 -11.93 -10.82
C ASP A 155 -7.87 -13.07 -9.79
N LYS A 156 -6.79 -13.30 -9.03
CA LYS A 156 -6.74 -14.30 -7.96
C LYS A 156 -6.84 -13.68 -6.58
N GLU A 157 -7.72 -14.29 -5.79
CA GLU A 157 -7.90 -13.95 -4.39
C GLU A 157 -6.84 -14.63 -3.51
N PHE A 158 -6.21 -13.85 -2.65
CA PHE A 158 -5.21 -14.36 -1.71
C PHE A 158 -5.35 -13.70 -0.32
N PRO A 159 -5.04 -14.44 0.76
CA PRO A 159 -5.11 -13.92 2.12
C PRO A 159 -3.94 -12.97 2.43
N VAL A 160 -4.23 -11.89 3.15
CA VAL A 160 -3.30 -10.79 3.47
C VAL A 160 -3.07 -10.68 4.97
N VAL A 161 -4.15 -10.74 5.74
CA VAL A 161 -4.13 -10.69 7.21
C VAL A 161 -5.09 -11.75 7.72
N ALA A 162 -4.58 -12.67 8.54
CA ALA A 162 -5.38 -13.53 9.38
C ALA A 162 -5.34 -12.95 10.80
N TYR A 163 -6.50 -12.78 11.41
CA TYR A 163 -6.63 -12.14 12.72
C TYR A 163 -7.56 -12.98 13.60
N ARG A 164 -7.08 -13.33 14.79
CA ARG A 164 -7.88 -13.99 15.81
C ARG A 164 -7.95 -13.11 17.03
N ARG A 165 -9.18 -12.86 17.49
CA ARG A 165 -9.49 -12.20 18.76
C ARG A 165 -9.98 -13.23 19.76
N PHE A 166 -9.45 -13.20 20.97
CA PHE A 166 -9.75 -14.20 22.01
C PHE A 166 -9.62 -13.61 23.43
N HIS A 167 -10.17 -14.29 24.43
CA HIS A 167 -10.13 -13.84 25.82
C HIS A 167 -8.72 -14.03 26.42
N VAL A 168 -8.25 -13.11 27.27
CA VAL A 168 -6.88 -13.14 27.85
C VAL A 168 -6.57 -14.39 28.68
N ASP A 169 -7.58 -15.08 29.17
CA ASP A 169 -7.46 -16.34 29.92
C ASP A 169 -7.29 -17.58 29.02
N ASP A 170 -7.30 -17.41 27.70
CA ASP A 170 -7.11 -18.51 26.78
C ASP A 170 -5.66 -19.04 26.81
N THR A 171 -5.52 -20.32 27.13
CA THR A 171 -4.25 -21.05 27.23
C THR A 171 -4.07 -22.10 26.12
N SER A 172 -4.93 -22.11 25.11
CA SER A 172 -5.02 -23.14 24.08
C SER A 172 -3.92 -23.11 23.00
N GLU A 173 -3.05 -22.10 22.99
CA GLU A 173 -2.00 -21.87 21.99
C GLU A 173 -2.48 -21.80 20.53
N ARG A 174 -3.80 -21.73 20.29
CA ARG A 174 -4.38 -21.53 18.97
C ARG A 174 -3.93 -20.19 18.38
N LYS A 175 -3.89 -20.11 17.05
CA LYS A 175 -3.52 -18.89 16.30
C LYS A 175 -4.31 -18.81 15.01
N ALA A 176 -4.41 -17.61 14.47
CA ALA A 176 -4.81 -17.39 13.08
C ALA A 176 -3.63 -17.66 12.15
N TYR A 177 -3.87 -18.35 11.03
CA TYR A 177 -2.90 -18.47 9.95
C TYR A 177 -3.53 -18.08 8.62
N LEU A 178 -2.75 -17.46 7.72
CA LEU A 178 -3.22 -17.15 6.37
C LEU A 178 -3.64 -18.42 5.61
N ASN A 179 -2.96 -19.53 5.86
CA ASN A 179 -3.24 -20.82 5.22
C ASN A 179 -4.63 -21.40 5.60
N ASP A 180 -5.24 -20.92 6.69
CA ASP A 180 -6.58 -21.33 7.11
C ASP A 180 -7.67 -20.85 6.13
N PHE A 181 -7.38 -19.88 5.26
CA PHE A 181 -8.33 -19.40 4.26
C PHE A 181 -8.78 -20.51 3.31
N GLN A 182 -7.84 -21.37 2.89
CA GLN A 182 -8.10 -22.50 1.98
C GLN A 182 -8.26 -23.84 2.71
N ASN A 183 -7.93 -23.90 4.01
CA ASN A 183 -7.92 -25.14 4.80
C ASN A 183 -8.71 -24.91 6.10
N THR A 184 -10.02 -24.68 5.98
CA THR A 184 -10.89 -24.31 7.11
C THR A 184 -10.98 -25.37 8.20
N GLU A 185 -10.63 -26.62 7.88
CA GLU A 185 -10.53 -27.74 8.81
C GLU A 185 -9.41 -27.59 9.84
N ASN A 186 -8.41 -26.74 9.57
CA ASN A 186 -7.32 -26.46 10.52
C ASN A 186 -7.74 -25.52 11.65
N ILE A 187 -8.84 -24.78 11.46
CA ILE A 187 -9.32 -23.79 12.42
C ILE A 187 -10.00 -24.52 13.59
N LYS A 188 -9.37 -24.44 14.76
CA LYS A 188 -9.87 -25.04 16.01
C LYS A 188 -10.60 -24.00 16.85
N ALA A 189 -11.61 -23.33 16.29
CA ALA A 189 -12.30 -22.24 16.98
C ALA A 189 -13.03 -22.70 18.26
N ASP A 190 -12.88 -21.93 19.33
CA ASP A 190 -13.69 -22.01 20.55
C ASP A 190 -14.80 -20.95 20.54
N LYS A 191 -15.82 -21.08 21.39
CA LYS A 191 -16.98 -20.18 21.48
C LYS A 191 -16.62 -18.71 21.74
N ASN A 192 -15.44 -18.47 22.31
CA ASN A 192 -14.95 -17.14 22.65
C ASN A 192 -13.98 -16.57 21.61
N ASP A 193 -13.64 -17.36 20.59
CA ASP A 193 -12.75 -16.94 19.52
C ASP A 193 -13.54 -16.26 18.41
N GLU A 194 -12.96 -15.21 17.84
CA GLU A 194 -13.42 -14.63 16.58
C GLU A 194 -12.26 -14.60 15.59
N TYR A 195 -12.43 -15.31 14.47
CA TYR A 195 -11.46 -15.33 13.39
C TYR A 195 -11.95 -14.46 12.24
N PHE A 196 -11.04 -13.68 11.70
CA PHE A 196 -11.24 -12.81 10.56
C PHE A 196 -10.13 -13.03 9.53
N MET A 197 -10.48 -12.88 8.26
CA MET A 197 -9.53 -12.95 7.16
C MET A 197 -9.75 -11.76 6.23
N LEU A 198 -8.68 -11.02 5.97
CA LEU A 198 -8.63 -10.02 4.91
C LEU A 198 -7.97 -10.66 3.69
N THR A 199 -8.60 -10.54 2.54
CA THR A 199 -8.05 -10.99 1.26
C THR A 199 -8.03 -9.85 0.24
N PHE A 200 -7.16 -9.98 -0.76
CA PHE A 200 -7.05 -9.08 -1.89
C PHE A 200 -7.21 -9.82 -3.22
N ILE A 201 -7.72 -9.09 -4.22
CA ILE A 201 -7.72 -9.44 -5.64
C ILE A 201 -7.21 -8.23 -6.41
N PHE A 202 -6.16 -8.40 -7.20
CA PHE A 202 -5.66 -7.38 -8.12
C PHE A 202 -6.21 -7.65 -9.52
N GLU A 203 -6.90 -6.66 -10.12
CA GLU A 203 -7.66 -6.78 -11.38
C GLU A 203 -7.23 -5.70 -12.36
#